data_AF-A0A7V2N3M5-F1
#
_entry.id   AF-A0A7V2N3M5-F1
#
_cell.length_a   1.000
_cell.length_b   1.000
_cell.length_c   1.000
_cell.angle_alpha   90.00
_cell.angle_beta   90.00
_cell.angle_gamma   90.00
#
_symmetry.space_group_name_H-M   'P 1'
#
loop_
_entity.id
_entity.type
_entity.pdbx_description
1 polymer ?
#
loop_
_entity_poly.entity_id
_entity_poly.type
_entity_poly.pdbx_seq_one_letter_code
_entity_poly.pdbx_strand_id
1 'polypeptide(L)'
;MAGQFRFSFGPWNIHEGADPFGPPVRDSITFAKKLKLYKQLGFDGVQFHDDDAVPDMNDLGPDQIAAKAKEVRSLLDGEGLVAEFVAPRLWEDPRTIDGGYTSNDP
;
A
#
# COMPACT_ATOMS: atom_id res chain seq x y z
N MET A 1 -10.51 7.69 31.94
CA MET A 1 -10.97 7.93 30.55
C MET A 1 -10.32 6.85 29.70
N ALA A 2 -11.09 5.97 29.06
CA ALA A 2 -10.52 5.10 28.05
C ALA A 2 -9.99 5.99 26.91
N GLY A 3 -8.79 5.69 26.39
CA GLY A 3 -8.20 6.47 25.30
C GLY A 3 -9.01 6.38 24.00
N GLN A 4 -8.91 7.39 23.15
CA GLN A 4 -9.44 7.31 21.79
C GLN A 4 -8.45 6.52 20.93
N PHE A 5 -8.86 5.35 20.44
CA PHE A 5 -8.05 4.56 19.51
C PHE A 5 -8.16 5.12 18.09
N ARG A 6 -7.04 5.11 17.37
CA ARG A 6 -6.98 5.43 15.94
C ARG A 6 -6.49 4.19 15.22
N PHE A 7 -7.29 3.66 14.31
CA PHE A 7 -6.96 2.45 13.58
C PHE A 7 -6.60 2.78 12.14
N SER A 8 -5.48 2.22 11.68
CA SER A 8 -5.07 2.24 10.27
C SER A 8 -4.93 0.82 9.73
N PHE A 9 -4.96 0.68 8.40
CA PHE A 9 -4.94 -0.63 7.75
C PHE A 9 -4.17 -0.57 6.42
N GLY A 10 -3.44 -1.64 6.08
CA GLY A 10 -2.71 -1.74 4.82
C GLY A 10 -3.49 -2.48 3.72
N PRO A 11 -3.39 -2.09 2.44
CA PRO A 11 -3.99 -2.81 1.32
C PRO A 11 -3.56 -4.28 1.23
N TRP A 12 -2.33 -4.59 1.65
CA TRP A 12 -1.77 -5.94 1.67
C TRP A 12 -2.46 -6.87 2.69
N ASN A 13 -3.12 -6.35 3.72
CA ASN A 13 -3.78 -7.20 4.72
C ASN A 13 -5.05 -7.87 4.17
N ILE A 14 -5.72 -7.26 3.19
CA ILE A 14 -6.74 -7.94 2.37
C ILE A 14 -6.02 -8.62 1.19
N HIS A 15 -5.30 -9.70 1.51
CA HIS A 15 -4.48 -10.48 0.56
C HIS A 15 -5.31 -11.53 -0.18
N GLU A 16 -4.81 -12.02 -1.32
CA GLU A 16 -5.46 -13.10 -2.08
C GLU A 16 -5.12 -14.49 -1.54
N GLY A 17 -4.09 -14.59 -0.69
CA GLY A 17 -3.70 -15.81 0.00
C GLY A 17 -2.69 -16.69 -0.72
N ALA A 18 -2.02 -16.18 -1.76
CA ALA A 18 -0.88 -16.88 -2.36
C ALA A 18 0.25 -17.07 -1.33
N ASP A 19 1.00 -18.16 -1.49
CA ASP A 19 2.18 -18.48 -0.71
C ASP A 19 3.23 -19.19 -1.61
N PRO A 20 4.45 -19.50 -1.12
CA PRO A 20 5.49 -20.09 -1.95
C PRO A 20 5.15 -21.45 -2.60
N PHE A 21 4.15 -22.18 -2.08
CA PHE A 21 3.76 -23.52 -2.53
C PHE A 21 2.31 -23.59 -3.02
N GLY A 22 1.57 -22.48 -3.04
CA GLY A 22 0.14 -22.45 -3.32
C GLY A 22 -0.28 -21.22 -4.12
N PRO A 23 -1.21 -21.37 -5.08
CA PRO A 23 -1.74 -20.24 -5.83
C PRO A 23 -2.64 -19.34 -4.95
N PRO A 24 -3.03 -18.15 -5.45
CA PRO A 24 -4.14 -17.39 -4.86
C PRO A 24 -5.39 -18.24 -4.64
N VAL A 25 -6.06 -18.04 -3.49
CA VAL A 25 -7.29 -18.78 -3.11
C VAL A 25 -8.50 -17.86 -2.93
N ARG A 26 -8.32 -16.55 -3.12
CA ARG A 26 -9.37 -15.53 -3.06
C ARG A 26 -9.27 -14.61 -4.27
N ASP A 27 -10.41 -14.11 -4.73
CA ASP A 27 -10.47 -13.10 -5.78
C ASP A 27 -9.82 -11.78 -5.34
N SER A 28 -9.27 -11.06 -6.31
CA SER A 28 -8.73 -9.73 -6.08
C SER A 28 -9.85 -8.75 -5.68
N ILE A 29 -9.52 -7.83 -4.77
CA ILE A 29 -10.39 -6.71 -4.42
C ILE A 29 -9.71 -5.44 -4.90
N THR A 30 -10.39 -4.68 -5.74
CA THR A 30 -9.85 -3.43 -6.28
C THR A 30 -9.52 -2.45 -5.14
N PHE A 31 -8.48 -1.65 -5.34
CA PHE A 31 -8.01 -0.70 -4.33
C PHE A 31 -9.14 0.24 -3.83
N ALA A 32 -9.92 0.82 -4.74
CA ALA A 32 -11.06 1.68 -4.37
C ALA A 32 -12.12 0.95 -3.52
N LYS A 33 -12.39 -0.34 -3.80
CA LYS A 33 -13.31 -1.14 -2.99
C LYS A 33 -12.75 -1.43 -1.60
N LYS A 34 -11.44 -1.63 -1.47
CA LYS A 34 -10.75 -1.76 -0.16
C LYS A 34 -10.89 -0.47 0.66
N LEU A 35 -10.62 0.69 0.07
CA LEU A 35 -10.74 1.99 0.75
C LEU A 35 -12.14 2.23 1.33
N LYS A 36 -13.18 2.05 0.50
CA LYS A 36 -14.56 2.18 0.96
C LYS A 36 -14.89 1.23 2.11
N LEU A 37 -14.38 0.00 2.05
CA LEU A 37 -14.56 -1.00 3.12
C LEU A 37 -13.85 -0.58 4.42
N TYR A 38 -12.66 0.02 4.35
CA TYR A 38 -11.94 0.49 5.54
C TYR A 38 -12.77 1.46 6.35
N LYS A 39 -13.40 2.44 5.69
CA LYS A 39 -14.23 3.40 6.39
C LYS A 39 -15.47 2.76 7.01
N GLN A 40 -16.10 1.81 6.31
CA GLN A 40 -17.24 1.04 6.85
C GLN A 40 -16.88 0.22 8.08
N LEU A 41 -15.63 -0.23 8.19
CA LEU A 41 -15.11 -0.99 9.34
C LEU A 41 -14.58 -0.11 10.48
N GLY A 42 -14.59 1.22 10.32
CA GLY A 42 -14.17 2.16 11.37
C GLY A 42 -12.68 2.51 11.38
N PHE A 43 -11.95 2.25 10.28
CA PHE A 43 -10.59 2.73 10.12
C PHE A 43 -10.56 4.18 9.64
N ASP A 44 -9.55 4.92 10.08
CA ASP A 44 -9.33 6.32 9.68
C ASP A 44 -8.08 6.50 8.85
N GLY A 45 -7.13 5.57 8.93
CA GLY A 45 -5.84 5.66 8.22
C GLY A 45 -5.61 4.50 7.26
N VAL A 46 -4.84 4.76 6.22
CA VAL A 46 -4.33 3.76 5.29
C VAL A 46 -2.82 3.78 5.33
N GLN A 47 -2.24 2.59 5.47
CA GLN A 47 -0.80 2.37 5.43
C GLN A 47 -0.42 1.94 4.02
N PHE A 48 0.77 2.30 3.55
CA PHE A 48 1.22 2.00 2.20
C PHE A 48 2.63 1.42 2.20
N HIS A 49 2.87 0.46 1.33
CA HIS A 49 4.16 0.44 0.66
C HIS A 49 4.17 1.50 -0.45
N ASP A 50 5.35 1.99 -0.81
CA ASP A 50 5.50 2.95 -1.90
C ASP A 50 4.87 2.45 -3.22
N ASP A 51 5.09 1.18 -3.56
CA ASP A 51 4.49 0.52 -4.73
C ASP A 51 3.00 0.16 -4.57
N ASP A 52 2.46 0.13 -3.34
CA ASP A 52 1.00 0.09 -3.12
C ASP A 52 0.34 1.44 -3.44
N ALA A 53 1.02 2.56 -3.13
CA ALA A 53 0.52 3.90 -3.39
C ALA A 53 0.71 4.30 -4.85
N VAL A 54 1.85 3.97 -5.45
CA VAL A 54 2.16 4.26 -6.84
C VAL A 54 2.60 2.95 -7.52
N PRO A 55 1.65 2.19 -8.09
CA PRO A 55 2.00 1.00 -8.85
C PRO A 55 2.97 1.33 -10.00
N ASP A 56 3.87 0.40 -10.27
CA ASP A 56 4.88 0.47 -11.33
C ASP A 56 5.84 1.67 -11.20
N MET A 57 6.03 2.22 -9.99
CA MET A 57 6.84 3.42 -9.78
C MET A 57 8.27 3.33 -10.31
N ASN A 58 8.81 2.12 -10.45
CA ASN A 58 10.12 1.84 -11.01
C ASN A 58 10.25 2.24 -12.49
N ASP A 59 9.13 2.29 -13.22
CA ASP A 59 9.07 2.65 -14.64
C ASP A 59 8.63 4.11 -14.87
N LEU A 60 8.49 4.89 -13.79
CA LEU A 60 7.94 6.24 -13.82
C LEU A 60 8.98 7.30 -13.48
N GLY A 61 8.88 8.45 -14.16
CA GLY A 61 9.61 9.64 -13.78
C GLY A 61 9.02 10.32 -12.53
N PRO A 62 9.79 11.20 -11.85
CA PRO A 62 9.35 11.88 -10.62
C PRO A 62 8.00 12.61 -10.75
N ASP A 63 7.76 13.29 -11.87
CA ASP A 63 6.50 14.01 -12.10
C ASP A 63 5.30 13.07 -12.25
N GLN A 64 5.50 11.90 -12.85
CA GLN A 64 4.46 10.88 -13.01
C GLN A 64 4.13 10.23 -11.66
N ILE A 65 5.15 9.95 -10.84
CA ILE A 65 4.98 9.46 -9.47
C ILE A 65 4.18 10.48 -8.64
N ALA A 66 4.56 11.76 -8.69
CA ALA A 66 3.87 12.82 -7.97
C ALA A 66 2.41 13.00 -8.45
N ALA A 67 2.14 12.84 -9.74
CA ALA A 67 0.77 12.87 -10.28
C ALA A 67 -0.08 11.71 -9.74
N LYS A 68 0.42 10.47 -9.82
CA LYS A 68 -0.27 9.29 -9.28
C LYS A 68 -0.49 9.36 -7.77
N ALA A 69 0.49 9.85 -7.01
CA ALA A 69 0.33 10.06 -5.57
C ALA A 69 -0.79 11.08 -5.23
N LYS A 70 -0.97 12.12 -6.07
CA LYS A 70 -2.11 13.05 -5.94
C LYS A 70 -3.44 12.37 -6.22
N GLU A 71 -3.50 11.44 -7.17
CA GLU A 71 -4.72 10.64 -7.43
C GLU A 71 -5.07 9.79 -6.20
N VAL A 72 -4.10 9.13 -5.56
CA VAL A 72 -4.33 8.40 -4.30
C VAL A 72 -4.84 9.32 -3.20
N ARG A 73 -4.23 10.50 -3.04
CA ARG A 73 -4.72 11.51 -2.08
C ARG A 73 -6.19 11.86 -2.34
N SER A 74 -6.58 12.10 -3.60
CA SER A 74 -7.97 12.38 -3.96
C SER A 74 -8.92 11.22 -3.66
N LEU A 75 -8.49 9.97 -3.86
CA LEU A 75 -9.28 8.78 -3.50
C LEU A 75 -9.49 8.69 -1.98
N LEU A 76 -8.44 8.92 -1.19
CA LEU A 76 -8.53 8.90 0.28
C LEU A 76 -9.43 10.02 0.82
N ASP A 77 -9.26 11.25 0.30
CA ASP A 77 -10.10 12.40 0.65
C ASP A 77 -11.58 12.10 0.37
N GLY A 78 -11.89 11.43 -0.75
CA GLY A 78 -13.26 11.04 -1.13
C GLY A 78 -13.93 10.03 -0.19
N GLU A 79 -13.15 9.20 0.50
CA GLU A 79 -13.64 8.19 1.46
C GLU A 79 -13.48 8.62 2.93
N GLY A 80 -12.93 9.83 3.18
CA GLY A 80 -12.68 10.34 4.54
C GLY A 80 -11.59 9.55 5.29
N LEU A 81 -10.57 9.12 4.56
CA LEU A 81 -9.39 8.40 5.05
C LEU A 81 -8.14 9.28 4.95
N VAL A 82 -7.14 9.01 5.78
CA VAL A 82 -5.82 9.67 5.70
C VAL A 82 -4.73 8.67 5.31
N ALA A 83 -3.71 9.13 4.60
CA ALA A 83 -2.47 8.37 4.47
C ALA A 83 -1.71 8.47 5.80
N GLU A 84 -1.55 7.34 6.49
CA GLU A 84 -0.99 7.32 7.85
C GLU A 84 0.53 7.18 7.85
N PHE A 85 1.06 6.20 7.10
CA PHE A 85 2.47 6.14 6.75
C PHE A 85 2.68 5.50 5.37
N VAL A 86 3.89 5.69 4.85
CA VAL A 86 4.41 5.00 3.67
C VAL A 86 5.77 4.39 4.02
N ALA A 87 5.98 3.13 3.66
CA ALA A 87 7.25 2.43 3.83
C ALA A 87 7.75 1.90 2.47
N PRO A 88 9.06 1.96 2.18
CA PRO A 88 9.57 1.42 0.93
C PRO A 88 9.51 -0.12 0.93
N ARG A 89 9.05 -0.73 -0.16
CA ARG A 89 9.12 -2.18 -0.36
C ARG A 89 10.41 -2.58 -1.05
N LEU A 90 11.36 -3.09 -0.27
CA LEU A 90 12.72 -3.42 -0.73
C LEU A 90 13.00 -4.94 -0.78
N TRP A 91 11.97 -5.76 -1.04
CA TRP A 91 12.12 -7.22 -1.05
C TRP A 91 11.40 -7.96 -2.19
N GLU A 92 10.50 -7.32 -2.93
CA GLU A 92 9.80 -7.96 -4.07
C GLU A 92 10.53 -7.75 -5.41
N ASP A 93 11.31 -6.68 -5.55
CA ASP A 93 12.02 -6.37 -6.79
C ASP A 93 13.34 -7.16 -6.89
N PRO A 94 13.64 -7.81 -8.03
CA PRO A 94 14.90 -8.55 -8.21
C PRO A 94 16.17 -7.71 -7.99
N ARG A 95 16.11 -6.38 -8.15
CA ARG A 95 17.24 -5.48 -7.89
C ARG A 95 17.60 -5.39 -6.41
N THR A 96 16.69 -5.76 -5.51
CA THR A 96 16.91 -5.76 -4.06
C THR A 96 17.09 -7.18 -3.49
N ILE A 97 17.50 -8.14 -4.32
CA ILE A 97 17.63 -9.55 -3.91
C ILE A 97 18.69 -9.77 -2.81
N ASP A 98 19.75 -8.95 -2.78
CA ASP A 98 20.78 -8.92 -1.74
C ASP A 98 20.50 -7.84 -0.66
N GLY A 99 19.25 -7.37 -0.59
CA GLY A 99 18.82 -6.26 0.26
C GLY A 99 18.96 -4.89 -0.42
N GLY A 100 18.52 -3.84 0.29
CA GLY A 100 18.66 -2.45 -0.14
C GLY A 100 19.90 -1.81 0.47
N TYR A 101 19.78 -1.29 1.71
CA TYR A 101 20.84 -0.53 2.36
C TYR A 101 22.13 -1.30 2.67
N THR A 102 22.08 -2.63 2.66
CA THR A 102 23.24 -3.49 2.99
C THR A 102 23.62 -4.42 1.84
N SER A 103 23.14 -4.13 0.62
CA SER A 103 23.57 -4.83 -0.59
C SER A 103 25.09 -4.71 -0.77
N ASN A 104 25.71 -5.77 -1.29
CA ASN A 104 27.12 -5.70 -1.70
C ASN A 104 27.33 -4.93 -3.02
N ASP A 105 26.28 -4.77 -3.84
CA ASP A 105 26.28 -3.99 -5.07
C ASP A 105 25.91 -2.52 -4.75
N PRO A 106 26.84 -1.55 -4.95
CA PRO A 106 26.67 -0.15 -4.53
C PRO A 106 25.79 0.73 -5.42
#